data_AF-A0AA43CXJ9-F1
#
_entry.id   AF-A0AA43CXJ9-F1
#
_cell.length_a   1.000
_cell.length_b   1.000
_cell.length_c   1.000
_cell.angle_alpha   90.00
_cell.angle_beta   90.00
_cell.angle_gamma   90.00
#
_symmetry.space_group_name_H-M   'P 1'
#
loop_
_entity.id
_entity.type
_entity.pdbx_description
1 polymer ?
#
loop_
_entity_poly.entity_id
_entity_poly.type
_entity_poly.pdbx_seq_one_letter_code
_entity_poly.pdbx_strand_id
1 'polypeptide(L)' 'FINLKDNDFLDHKDTSVRGYGYAVFGKVIKGMDVVDKIGTTKTHTFKRFRDVPTEPVVIKSVKRVAK' A
#
# COMPACT_ATOMS: atom_id res chain seq x y z
N PHE A 1 -1.95 -2.63 -2.05
CA PHE A 1 -1.20 -1.54 -1.38
C PHE A 1 -2.00 -1.07 -0.17
N ILE A 2 -1.45 -0.17 0.65
CA ILE A 2 -2.21 0.51 1.70
C ILE A 2 -2.32 1.98 1.29
N ASN A 3 -3.53 2.53 1.30
CA ASN A 3 -3.78 3.94 1.03
C ASN A 3 -3.30 4.79 2.22
N LEU A 4 -2.46 5.81 1.97
CA LEU A 4 -2.08 6.82 2.97
C LEU A 4 -2.99 8.06 2.96
N LYS A 5 -3.85 8.14 1.95
CA LYS A 5 -4.80 9.23 1.69
C LYS A 5 -6.03 8.63 1.00
N ASP A 6 -7.11 9.39 0.96
CA ASP A 6 -8.28 9.04 0.16
C ASP A 6 -7.94 9.20 -1.33
N ASN A 7 -8.02 8.10 -2.06
CA ASN A 7 -7.55 7.97 -3.44
C ASN A 7 -8.70 7.54 -4.37
N ASP A 8 -9.80 8.30 -4.37
CA ASP A 8 -11.05 7.97 -5.09
C ASP A 8 -10.87 7.75 -6.60
N PHE A 9 -9.76 8.25 -7.17
CA PHE A 9 -9.41 7.99 -8.57
C PHE A 9 -9.05 6.52 -8.86
N LEU A 10 -8.74 5.73 -7.83
CA LEU A 10 -8.45 4.29 -7.91
C LEU A 10 -9.71 3.43 -7.82
N ASP A 11 -10.85 4.01 -7.46
CA ASP A 11 -12.09 3.27 -7.28
C ASP A 11 -12.64 2.76 -8.60
N HIS A 12 -13.39 1.66 -8.53
CA HIS A 12 -14.10 1.10 -9.67
C HIS A 12 -15.16 2.09 -10.16
N LYS A 13 -15.16 2.35 -11.47
CA LYS A 13 -16.14 3.20 -12.15
C LYS A 13 -17.01 2.41 -13.12
N ASP A 14 -16.39 1.53 -13.89
CA ASP A 14 -17.04 0.69 -14.89
C ASP A 14 -16.15 -0.50 -15.31
N THR A 15 -16.65 -1.35 -16.22
CA THR A 15 -15.95 -2.56 -16.69
C THR A 15 -14.96 -2.31 -17.83
N SER A 16 -14.70 -1.06 -18.21
CA SER A 16 -13.66 -0.73 -19.18
C SER A 16 -12.27 -0.96 -18.59
N VAL A 17 -11.28 -1.11 -19.47
CA VAL A 17 -9.87 -1.28 -19.07
C VAL A 17 -9.38 -0.13 -18.19
N ARG A 18 -9.91 1.10 -18.39
CA ARG A 18 -9.51 2.28 -17.60
C ARG A 18 -10.34 2.46 -16.33
N GLY A 19 -11.58 1.98 -16.31
CA GLY A 19 -12.53 2.18 -15.21
C GLY A 19 -12.54 1.07 -14.16
N TYR A 20 -11.82 -0.04 -14.39
CA TYR A 20 -11.94 -1.22 -13.52
C TYR A 20 -11.51 -0.97 -12.06
N GLY A 21 -10.53 -0.10 -11.85
CA GLY A 21 -10.06 0.30 -10.53
C GLY A 21 -9.33 -0.79 -9.74
N TYR A 22 -9.25 -0.62 -8.42
CA TYR A 22 -8.53 -1.51 -7.50
C TYR A 22 -9.44 -1.97 -6.36
N ALA A 23 -9.59 -3.29 -6.20
CA ALA A 23 -10.48 -3.86 -5.19
C ALA A 23 -9.94 -3.67 -3.76
N VAL A 24 -10.68 -2.94 -2.93
CA VAL A 24 -10.47 -2.88 -1.48
C VAL A 24 -11.03 -4.14 -0.83
N PHE A 25 -10.21 -4.85 -0.05
CA PHE A 25 -10.61 -6.11 0.63
C PHE A 25 -10.35 -6.10 2.14
N GLY A 26 -9.88 -4.98 2.70
CA GLY A 26 -9.57 -4.85 4.11
C GLY A 26 -9.12 -3.45 4.47
N LYS A 27 -8.94 -3.21 5.78
CA LYS A 27 -8.45 -1.93 6.33
C LYS A 27 -7.49 -2.16 7.48
N VAL A 28 -6.60 -1.20 7.69
CA VAL A 28 -5.73 -1.17 8.87
C VAL A 28 -6.57 -0.74 10.07
N ILE A 29 -6.75 -1.63 11.05
CA ILE A 29 -7.50 -1.32 12.28
C ILE A 29 -6.59 -0.84 13.43
N LYS A 30 -5.29 -1.08 13.32
CA LYS A 30 -4.27 -0.67 14.30
C LYS A 30 -2.91 -0.51 13.62
N GLY A 31 -2.12 0.45 14.08
CA GLY A 31 -0.75 0.67 13.61
C GLY A 31 -0.66 1.55 12.35
N MET A 32 -1.63 2.44 12.12
CA MET A 32 -1.56 3.37 10.98
C MET A 32 -0.35 4.31 11.08
N ASP A 33 0.09 4.67 12.30
CA ASP A 33 1.30 5.46 12.52
C ASP A 33 2.57 4.77 11.99
N VAL A 34 2.62 3.44 12.03
CA VAL A 34 3.71 2.64 11.45
C VAL A 34 3.66 2.71 9.93
N VAL A 35 2.46 2.62 9.35
CA VAL A 35 2.24 2.73 7.91
C VAL A 35 2.65 4.12 7.41
N ASP A 36 2.27 5.18 8.12
CA ASP A 36 2.64 6.56 7.80
C ASP A 36 4.15 6.76 7.83
N LYS A 37 4.83 6.25 8.87
CA LYS A 37 6.30 6.28 8.95
C LYS A 37 6.95 5.59 7.74
N ILE A 38 6.47 4.39 7.37
CA ILE A 38 6.95 3.66 6.18
C ILE A 38 6.78 4.51 4.92
N GLY A 39 5.63 5.17 4.75
CA GLY A 39 5.32 6.01 3.59
C GLY A 39 6.24 7.21 3.39
N THR A 40 7.00 7.61 4.41
CA THR A 40 7.94 8.74 4.37
C THR A 40 9.42 8.32 4.31
N THR A 41 9.70 7.01 4.21
CA THR A 41 11.08 6.52 4.15
C THR A 41 11.79 6.97 2.88
N LYS A 42 13.11 7.17 2.96
CA LYS A 42 13.91 7.54 1.79
C LYS A 42 13.85 6.44 0.74
N THR A 43 13.63 6.84 -0.51
CA THR A 43 13.60 5.92 -1.65
C THR A 43 14.72 6.25 -2.65
N HIS A 44 15.01 5.29 -3.52
CA HIS A 44 15.92 5.42 -4.64
C HIS A 44 15.41 4.63 -5.84
N THR A 45 16.03 4.85 -6.99
CA THR A 45 15.78 4.04 -8.19
C THR A 45 16.69 2.81 -8.15
N PHE A 46 16.10 1.63 -8.26
CA PHE A 46 16.81 0.35 -8.38
C PHE A 46 16.49 -0.30 -9.73
N LYS A 47 17.46 -0.30 -10.65
CA LYS A 47 17.27 -0.73 -12.05
C LYS A 47 16.11 0.04 -12.71
N ARG A 48 15.06 -0.66 -13.13
CA ARG A 48 13.84 -0.08 -13.73
C ARG A 48 12.76 0.30 -12.71
N PHE A 49 12.98 0.02 -11.43
CA PHE A 49 12.02 0.28 -10.37
C PHE A 49 12.33 1.62 -9.71
N ARG A 50 11.38 2.55 -9.76
CA ARG A 50 11.41 3.80 -9.00
C ARG A 50 10.78 3.57 -7.62
N ASP A 51 11.07 4.47 -6.69
CA ASP A 51 10.46 4.50 -5.36
C ASP A 51 10.74 3.28 -4.47
N VAL A 52 11.92 2.66 -4.63
CA VAL A 52 12.35 1.54 -3.79
C VAL A 52 12.97 2.09 -2.50
N PRO A 53 12.52 1.68 -1.30
CA PRO A 53 13.14 2.10 -0.04
C PRO A 53 14.66 1.87 -0.04
N THR A 54 15.42 2.87 0.39
CA THR A 54 16.89 2.76 0.53
C THR A 54 17.26 1.68 1.55
N GLU A 55 16.49 1.60 2.63
CA GLU A 55 16.53 0.50 3.59
C GLU A 55 15.27 -0.37 3.44
N PRO A 56 15.39 -1.70 3.27
CA PRO A 56 14.24 -2.57 3.06
C PRO A 56 13.24 -2.56 4.23
N VAL A 57 11.96 -2.35 3.92
CA VAL A 57 10.86 -2.49 4.88
C VAL A 57 10.37 -3.94 4.85
N VAL A 58 10.75 -4.72 5.88
CA VAL A 58 10.55 -6.18 5.90
C VAL A 58 9.38 -6.58 6.80
N ILE A 59 8.41 -7.31 6.22
CA ILE A 59 7.40 -8.03 7.00
C ILE A 59 8.05 -9.30 7.58
N LYS A 60 8.37 -9.28 8.87
CA LYS A 60 9.10 -10.38 9.54
C LYS A 60 8.25 -11.63 9.76
N SER A 61 6.95 -11.47 10.02
CA SER A 61 6.01 -12.58 10.20
C SER A 61 4.58 -12.10 9.97
N VAL A 62 3.68 -13.02 9.60
CA VAL A 62 2.24 -12.77 9.48
C VAL A 62 1.50 -13.85 10.26
N LYS A 63 0.50 -13.47 11.04
CA LYS A 63 -0.33 -14.38 11.83
C LYS A 63 -1.79 -13.99 11.69
N ARG A 64 -2.66 -14.97 11.47
CA ARG A 64 -4.10 -14.79 11.66
C ARG A 64 -4.34 -14.75 13.17
N VAL A 65 -4.91 -13.65 13.66
CA VAL A 65 -5.31 -13.56 15.07
C VAL A 65 -6.39 -14.63 15.31
N ALA A 66 -6.30 -15.35 16.42
CA ALA A 66 -7.35 -16.30 16.81
C ALA A 66 -8.70 -15.56 16.90
N LYS A 67 -9.77 -16.26 16.54
CA LYS A 67 -11.13 -15.71 16.60
C LYS A 67 -11.54 -15.49 18.06
#